data_AF-A0A7V9U6T8-F1
#
_entry.id   AF-A0A7V9U6T8-F1
#
_cell.length_a   1.000
_cell.length_b   1.000
_cell.length_c   1.000
_cell.angle_alpha   90.00
_cell.angle_beta   90.00
_cell.angle_gamma   90.00
#
_symmetry.space_group_name_H-M   'P 1'
#
loop_
_entity.id
_entity.type
_entity.pdbx_description
1 polymer ?
#
loop_
_entity_poly.entity_id
_entity_poly.type
_entity_poly.pdbx_seq_one_letter_code
_entity_poly.pdbx_strand_id
1 'polypeptide(L)'
;MNGDRSLGRRPPEGSFTATPCSTNVNLYLHPLLEEPPVRSSVPADTWRTYEGMAAAARSSCSACPLLADCLYKAVAQTDVSGYVGCTSAAERSAIRRILGVRIEAEDVDALAGTRGTRQPVDHDEVLRTRAAHPDDSLEMLAARLE
;
A
#
# COMPACT_ATOMS: atom_id res chain seq x y z
N MET A 1 56.83 -21.45 11.98
CA MET A 1 56.03 -20.22 12.06
C MET A 1 55.83 -19.71 10.63
N ASN A 2 54.70 -20.01 10.00
CA ASN A 2 54.29 -19.38 8.74
C ASN A 2 52.84 -18.95 8.89
N GLY A 3 52.62 -17.64 8.79
CA GLY A 3 51.38 -16.96 9.11
C GLY A 3 50.30 -17.24 8.08
N ASP A 4 49.21 -17.81 8.58
CA ASP A 4 47.92 -17.90 7.93
C ASP A 4 47.34 -16.48 7.79
N ARG A 5 47.56 -15.85 6.62
CA ARG A 5 46.80 -14.66 6.21
C ARG A 5 45.45 -15.12 5.69
N SER A 6 44.58 -15.51 6.61
CA SER A 6 43.15 -15.59 6.41
C SER A 6 42.64 -14.17 6.14
N LEU A 7 42.60 -13.82 4.85
CA LEU A 7 41.88 -12.66 4.34
C LEU A 7 40.43 -12.78 4.82
N GLY A 8 40.04 -11.88 5.73
CA GLY A 8 38.68 -11.76 6.19
C GLY A 8 37.74 -11.66 5.00
N ARG A 9 36.94 -12.71 4.80
CA ARG A 9 35.78 -12.67 3.90
C ARG A 9 34.82 -11.62 4.48
N ARG A 10 34.86 -10.41 3.93
CA ARG A 10 33.77 -9.44 4.09
C ARG A 10 32.51 -10.12 3.53
N PRO A 11 31.43 -10.29 4.33
CA PRO A 11 30.19 -10.84 3.79
C PRO A 11 29.69 -9.93 2.66
N PRO A 12 29.11 -10.49 1.58
CA PRO A 12 28.59 -9.69 0.49
C PRO A 12 27.50 -8.77 1.03
N GLU A 13 27.66 -7.47 0.78
CA GLU A 13 26.65 -6.46 1.05
C GLU A 13 25.39 -6.81 0.23
N GLY A 14 24.30 -7.11 0.94
CA GLY A 14 22.96 -7.17 0.37
C GLY A 14 22.56 -8.48 -0.31
N SER A 15 22.46 -9.59 0.42
CA SER A 15 21.43 -10.58 0.05
C SER A 15 20.07 -10.00 0.47
N PHE A 16 19.37 -9.40 -0.48
CA PHE A 16 17.96 -9.05 -0.27
C PHE A 16 17.20 -10.37 -0.15
N THR A 17 17.01 -10.85 1.08
CA THR A 17 16.14 -12.00 1.31
C THR A 17 14.75 -11.55 0.93
N ALA A 18 14.22 -12.10 -0.16
CA ALA A 18 12.93 -11.71 -0.69
C ALA A 18 11.87 -11.91 0.39
N THR A 19 11.21 -10.82 0.79
CA THR A 19 10.17 -10.86 1.82
C THR A 19 8.89 -11.44 1.24
N PRO A 20 8.05 -12.11 2.05
CA PRO A 20 6.76 -12.64 1.58
C PRO A 20 5.89 -11.61 0.86
N CYS A 21 5.88 -10.36 1.34
CA CYS A 21 5.13 -9.28 0.71
C CYS A 21 5.70 -8.85 -0.65
N SER A 22 7.02 -8.95 -0.85
CA SER A 22 7.65 -8.66 -2.14
C SER A 22 7.46 -9.78 -3.17
N THR A 23 7.31 -11.03 -2.72
CA THR A 23 7.15 -12.19 -3.60
C THR A 23 5.69 -12.49 -3.93
N ASN A 24 4.74 -12.04 -3.10
CA ASN A 24 3.31 -12.21 -3.34
C ASN A 24 2.53 -10.89 -3.22
N VAL A 25 2.91 -9.91 -4.03
CA VAL A 25 2.32 -8.55 -4.01
C VAL A 25 0.79 -8.59 -4.14
N ASN A 26 0.25 -9.46 -5.01
CA ASN A 26 -1.20 -9.57 -5.24
C ASN A 26 -1.98 -9.98 -4.00
N LEU A 27 -1.40 -10.84 -3.14
CA LEU A 27 -2.02 -11.19 -1.87
C LEU A 27 -1.95 -10.01 -0.90
N TYR A 28 -0.75 -9.43 -0.73
CA TYR A 28 -0.51 -8.41 0.29
C TYR A 28 -1.14 -7.04 -0.01
N LEU A 29 -1.46 -6.77 -1.28
CA LEU A 29 -2.25 -5.60 -1.74
C LEU A 29 -3.69 -5.98 -2.13
N HIS A 30 -4.16 -7.17 -1.76
CA HIS A 30 -5.52 -7.58 -2.09
C HIS A 30 -6.54 -6.74 -1.29
N PRO A 31 -7.61 -6.19 -1.91
CA PRO A 31 -8.58 -5.35 -1.22
C PRO A 31 -9.19 -5.98 0.03
N LEU A 32 -9.53 -7.27 -0.03
CA LEU A 32 -10.06 -8.01 1.14
C LEU A 32 -9.09 -8.13 2.32
N LEU A 33 -7.77 -7.99 2.12
CA LEU A 33 -6.78 -7.98 3.21
C LEU A 33 -6.45 -6.57 3.69
N GLU A 34 -6.54 -5.58 2.81
CA GLU A 34 -6.38 -4.17 3.18
C GLU A 34 -7.57 -3.69 4.04
N GLU A 35 -8.78 -4.01 3.58
CA GLU A 35 -10.04 -3.70 4.26
C GLU A 35 -10.84 -5.00 4.50
N PRO A 36 -10.58 -5.68 5.64
CA PRO A 36 -11.32 -6.86 6.03
C PRO A 36 -12.83 -6.61 6.10
N PRO A 37 -13.66 -7.45 5.45
CA PRO A 37 -15.11 -7.29 5.52
C PRO A 37 -15.62 -7.57 6.92
N VAL A 38 -16.80 -7.04 7.26
CA VAL A 38 -17.50 -7.46 8.48
C VAL A 38 -18.22 -8.78 8.19
N ARG A 39 -18.10 -9.78 9.06
CA ARG A 39 -18.68 -11.12 8.83
C ARG A 39 -20.16 -11.08 8.45
N SER A 40 -20.94 -10.24 9.09
CA SER A 40 -22.38 -10.12 8.87
C SER A 40 -22.75 -9.36 7.59
N SER A 41 -21.80 -8.67 6.94
CA SER A 41 -22.06 -7.84 5.76
C SER A 41 -21.74 -8.51 4.42
N VAL A 42 -21.21 -9.73 4.43
CA VAL A 42 -20.80 -10.44 3.21
C VAL A 42 -21.33 -11.88 3.15
N PRO A 43 -21.48 -12.45 1.93
CA PRO A 43 -21.81 -13.86 1.77
C PRO A 43 -20.78 -14.78 2.44
N ALA A 44 -21.23 -15.98 2.83
CA ALA A 44 -20.38 -16.96 3.50
C ALA A 44 -19.14 -17.35 2.68
N ASP A 45 -19.25 -17.42 1.34
CA ASP A 45 -18.12 -17.76 0.48
C ASP A 45 -17.06 -16.67 0.46
N THR A 46 -17.45 -15.40 0.34
CA THR A 46 -16.54 -14.25 0.43
C THR A 46 -15.78 -14.24 1.75
N TRP A 47 -16.48 -14.54 2.86
CA TRP A 47 -15.84 -14.63 4.16
C TRP A 47 -14.80 -15.77 4.24
N ARG A 48 -15.13 -16.96 3.73
CA ARG A 48 -14.17 -18.09 3.67
C ARG A 48 -12.95 -17.76 2.83
N THR A 49 -13.15 -17.07 1.70
CA THR A 49 -12.06 -16.59 0.84
C THR A 49 -11.16 -15.61 1.61
N TYR A 50 -11.74 -14.64 2.31
CA TYR A 50 -11.01 -13.73 3.18
C TYR A 50 -10.21 -14.48 4.26
N GLU A 51 -10.84 -15.41 5.00
CA GLU A 51 -10.18 -16.19 6.05
C GLU A 51 -8.97 -16.97 5.51
N GLY A 52 -9.13 -17.62 4.34
CA GLY A 52 -8.06 -18.35 3.69
C GLY A 52 -6.88 -17.45 3.31
N MET A 53 -7.17 -16.29 2.70
CA MET A 53 -6.13 -15.30 2.36
C MET A 53 -5.45 -14.74 3.60
N ALA A 54 -6.21 -14.41 4.64
CA ALA A 54 -5.67 -13.84 5.88
C ALA A 54 -4.77 -14.85 6.60
N ALA A 55 -5.17 -16.13 6.65
CA ALA A 55 -4.34 -17.19 7.20
C ALA A 55 -3.03 -17.39 6.40
N ALA A 56 -3.11 -17.37 5.07
CA ALA A 56 -1.93 -17.50 4.20
C ALA A 56 -0.97 -16.31 4.35
N ALA A 57 -1.51 -15.09 4.36
CA ALA A 57 -0.72 -13.88 4.58
C ALA A 57 -0.08 -13.88 5.96
N ARG A 58 -0.85 -14.18 7.02
CA ARG A 58 -0.36 -14.20 8.41
C ARG A 58 0.73 -15.25 8.62
N SER A 59 0.56 -16.46 8.10
CA SER A 59 1.55 -17.54 8.27
C SER A 59 2.92 -17.15 7.70
N SER A 60 2.95 -16.66 6.46
CA SER A 60 4.19 -16.21 5.82
C SER A 60 4.76 -14.93 6.44
N CYS A 61 3.90 -13.95 6.75
CA CYS A 61 4.31 -12.69 7.37
C CYS A 61 4.91 -12.89 8.78
N SER A 62 4.36 -13.81 9.58
CA SER A 62 4.85 -14.08 10.95
C SER A 62 6.26 -14.68 10.99
N ALA A 63 6.70 -15.30 9.90
CA ALA A 63 8.04 -15.83 9.74
C ALA A 63 9.03 -14.81 9.11
N CYS A 64 8.54 -13.63 8.71
CA CYS A 64 9.37 -12.62 8.06
C CYS A 64 10.36 -12.01 9.08
N PRO A 65 11.69 -11.97 8.77
CA PRO A 65 12.67 -11.40 9.68
C PRO A 65 12.49 -9.88 9.91
N LEU A 66 11.78 -9.20 9.01
CA LEU A 66 11.50 -7.76 9.11
C LEU A 66 10.17 -7.45 9.81
N LEU A 67 9.48 -8.45 10.38
CA LEU A 67 8.15 -8.28 10.96
C LEU A 67 8.05 -7.11 11.96
N ALA A 68 8.95 -7.08 12.95
CA ALA A 68 8.92 -6.09 14.01
C ALA A 68 9.15 -4.67 13.47
N ASP A 69 10.14 -4.51 12.59
CA ASP A 69 10.45 -3.23 11.95
C ASP A 69 9.32 -2.76 11.03
N CYS A 70 8.72 -3.68 10.26
CA CYS A 70 7.58 -3.38 9.41
C CYS A 70 6.38 -2.91 10.23
N LEU A 71 6.06 -3.60 11.33
CA LEU A 71 4.96 -3.22 12.20
C LEU A 71 5.22 -1.86 12.88
N TYR A 72 6.45 -1.65 13.39
CA TYR A 72 6.81 -0.37 14.00
C TYR A 72 6.69 0.78 13.00
N LYS A 73 7.24 0.64 11.78
CA LYS A 73 7.12 1.66 10.74
C LYS A 73 5.66 1.94 10.38
N ALA A 74 4.88 0.89 10.14
CA ALA A 74 3.49 1.01 9.72
C ALA A 74 2.58 1.56 10.82
N VAL A 75 2.91 1.40 12.10
CA VAL A 75 2.10 1.92 13.21
C VAL A 75 2.57 3.30 13.65
N ALA A 76 3.88 3.50 13.79
CA ALA A 76 4.47 4.65 14.49
C ALA A 76 5.11 5.70 13.58
N GLN A 77 5.31 5.44 12.29
CA GLN A 77 6.02 6.37 11.40
C GLN A 77 5.19 6.82 10.20
N THR A 78 4.55 5.89 9.48
CA THR A 78 3.83 6.18 8.24
C THR A 78 2.65 5.24 8.07
N ASP A 79 1.58 5.71 7.44
CA ASP A 79 0.48 4.84 7.05
C ASP A 79 0.72 4.26 5.66
N VAL A 80 0.88 2.93 5.59
CA VAL A 80 1.20 2.22 4.36
C VAL A 80 0.00 1.41 3.91
N SER A 81 -0.45 1.57 2.68
CA SER A 81 -1.54 0.77 2.11
C SER A 81 -1.25 -0.74 2.14
N GLY A 82 -2.32 -1.55 2.17
CA GLY A 82 -2.25 -3.01 2.17
C GLY A 82 -2.02 -3.68 3.54
N TYR A 83 -1.76 -4.99 3.48
CA TYR A 83 -1.52 -5.84 4.65
C TYR A 83 -0.03 -5.81 5.05
N VAL A 84 0.33 -4.99 6.02
CA VAL A 84 1.73 -4.70 6.40
C VAL A 84 1.96 -4.99 7.87
N GLY A 85 3.12 -5.55 8.22
CA GLY A 85 3.42 -5.89 9.63
C GLY A 85 2.44 -6.91 10.22
N CYS A 86 1.88 -7.78 9.37
CA CYS A 86 0.81 -8.74 9.68
C CYS A 86 -0.49 -8.08 10.19
N THR A 87 -0.78 -6.88 9.68
CA THR A 87 -1.96 -6.10 10.06
C THR A 87 -2.59 -5.41 8.85
N SER A 88 -3.91 -5.38 8.81
CA SER A 88 -4.73 -4.52 7.95
C SER A 88 -4.68 -3.05 8.38
N ALA A 89 -5.17 -2.13 7.54
CA ALA A 89 -5.23 -0.71 7.87
C ALA A 89 -6.12 -0.42 9.10
N ALA A 90 -7.24 -1.13 9.23
CA ALA A 90 -8.14 -1.03 10.38
C ALA A 90 -7.46 -1.50 11.68
N GLU A 91 -6.72 -2.61 11.64
CA GLU A 91 -5.97 -3.11 12.80
C GLU A 91 -4.87 -2.13 13.23
N ARG A 92 -4.11 -1.56 12.29
CA ARG A 92 -3.12 -0.52 12.61
C ARG A 92 -3.76 0.71 13.23
N SER A 93 -4.90 1.15 12.70
CA SER A 93 -5.66 2.26 13.26
C SER A 93 -6.13 1.99 14.70
N ALA A 94 -6.55 0.75 14.99
CA ALA A 94 -6.88 0.32 16.35
C ALA A 94 -5.65 0.34 17.27
N ILE A 95 -4.51 -0.19 16.81
CA ILE A 95 -3.24 -0.19 17.56
C ILE A 95 -2.81 1.25 17.88
N ARG A 96 -2.81 2.15 16.88
CA ARG A 96 -2.44 3.57 17.06
C ARG A 96 -3.30 4.24 18.12
N ARG A 97 -4.62 4.02 18.09
CA ARG A 97 -5.56 4.55 19.08
C ARG A 97 -5.27 4.02 20.50
N ILE A 98 -4.95 2.74 20.65
CA ILE A 98 -4.57 2.15 21.94
C ILE A 98 -3.26 2.76 22.46
N LEU A 99 -2.29 2.99 21.58
CA LEU A 99 -0.97 3.53 21.92
C LEU A 99 -0.93 5.06 22.03
N GLY A 100 -2.01 5.77 21.68
CA GLY A 100 -2.03 7.23 21.63
C GLY A 100 -1.16 7.83 20.51
N VAL A 101 -0.83 7.04 19.48
CA VAL A 101 -0.04 7.47 18.32
C VAL A 101 -0.94 8.16 17.30
N ARG A 102 -0.47 9.29 16.75
CA ARG A 102 -1.10 9.97 15.62
C ARG A 102 -0.14 9.99 14.44
N ILE A 103 -0.64 9.58 13.27
CA ILE A 103 0.05 9.68 11.99
C ILE A 103 -0.81 10.58 11.13
N GLU A 104 -0.23 11.68 10.66
CA GLU A 104 -0.89 12.53 9.67
C GLU A 104 -1.01 11.73 8.39
N ALA A 105 -2.23 11.58 7.85
CA ALA A 105 -2.39 11.02 6.53
C ALA A 105 -1.68 11.94 5.54
N GLU A 106 -0.90 11.36 4.63
CA GLU A 106 -0.34 12.14 3.54
C GLU A 106 -1.51 12.71 2.73
N ASP A 107 -1.59 14.05 2.72
CA ASP A 107 -2.55 14.82 1.94
C ASP A 107 -2.17 14.65 0.46
N VAL A 108 -2.60 13.52 -0.11
CA VAL A 108 -2.40 13.18 -1.52
C VAL A 108 -2.98 14.27 -2.44
N ASP A 109 -3.99 15.01 -1.97
CA ASP A 109 -4.55 16.16 -2.66
C ASP A 109 -3.58 17.36 -2.65
N ALA A 110 -2.88 17.62 -1.54
CA ALA A 110 -1.79 18.59 -1.50
C ALA A 110 -0.62 18.18 -2.41
N LEU A 111 -0.32 16.88 -2.52
CA LEU A 111 0.75 16.37 -3.38
C LEU A 111 0.36 16.41 -4.87
N ALA A 112 -0.92 16.21 -5.19
CA ALA A 112 -1.50 16.34 -6.52
C ALA A 112 -1.74 17.80 -6.96
N GLY A 113 -1.40 18.78 -6.12
CA GLY A 113 -1.58 20.20 -6.40
C GLY A 113 -3.05 20.63 -6.47
N THR A 114 -3.98 19.83 -5.93
CA THR A 114 -5.43 20.08 -6.02
C THR A 114 -5.96 21.00 -4.93
N ARG A 115 -5.11 21.78 -4.26
CA ARG A 115 -5.54 22.93 -3.42
C ARG A 115 -6.05 24.13 -4.23
N GLY A 116 -6.65 23.88 -5.38
CA GLY A 116 -7.47 24.82 -6.12
C GLY A 116 -8.91 24.33 -6.08
N THR A 117 -9.85 25.26 -5.96
CA THR A 117 -11.30 25.06 -6.07
C THR A 117 -11.74 24.57 -7.46
N ARG A 118 -11.06 23.58 -8.06
CA ARG A 118 -11.47 23.01 -9.34
C ARG A 118 -12.55 21.96 -9.06
N GLN A 119 -13.74 22.27 -9.57
CA GLN A 119 -14.86 21.34 -9.74
C GLN A 119 -14.34 20.02 -10.32
N PRO A 120 -14.84 18.85 -9.88
CA PRO A 120 -14.56 17.59 -10.55
C PRO A 120 -14.87 17.72 -12.05
N VAL A 121 -13.90 17.43 -12.91
CA VAL A 121 -14.06 17.49 -14.37
C VAL A 121 -14.98 16.35 -14.81
N ASP A 122 -16.08 16.66 -15.49
CA ASP A 122 -17.02 15.66 -16.00
C ASP A 122 -16.41 14.87 -17.17
N HIS A 123 -16.31 13.56 -17.00
CA HIS A 123 -15.76 12.65 -17.98
C HIS A 123 -16.53 12.66 -19.31
N ASP A 124 -17.86 12.78 -19.27
CA ASP A 124 -18.68 12.82 -20.48
C ASP A 124 -18.50 14.15 -21.23
N GLU A 125 -18.17 15.22 -20.52
CA GLU A 125 -17.83 16.51 -21.10
C GLU A 125 -16.46 16.49 -21.77
N VAL A 126 -15.46 15.83 -21.17
CA VAL A 126 -14.13 15.63 -21.78
C VAL A 126 -14.25 14.87 -23.09
N LEU A 127 -15.00 13.78 -23.11
CA LEU A 127 -15.19 12.96 -24.31
C LEU A 127 -15.92 13.74 -25.42
N ARG A 128 -16.93 14.53 -25.07
CA ARG A 128 -17.66 15.38 -26.02
C ARG A 128 -16.76 16.43 -26.63
N THR A 129 -15.94 17.09 -25.82
CA THR A 129 -14.99 18.12 -26.25
C THR A 129 -13.90 17.52 -27.14
N ARG A 130 -13.38 16.34 -26.81
CA ARG A 130 -12.41 15.62 -27.67
C ARG A 130 -13.02 15.18 -28.99
N ALA A 131 -14.27 14.74 -28.99
CA ALA A 131 -14.98 14.36 -30.22
C ALA A 131 -15.24 15.58 -31.13
N ALA A 132 -15.51 16.75 -30.55
CA ALA A 132 -15.69 18.00 -31.27
C ALA A 132 -14.37 18.61 -31.78
N HIS A 133 -13.26 18.34 -31.09
CA HIS A 133 -11.93 18.87 -31.39
C HIS A 133 -10.86 17.76 -31.40
N PRO A 134 -10.88 16.88 -32.42
CA PRO A 134 -10.00 15.70 -32.44
C PRO A 134 -8.51 16.05 -32.58
N ASP A 135 -8.20 17.18 -33.22
CA ASP A 135 -6.83 17.61 -33.51
C ASP A 135 -6.23 18.55 -32.45
N ASP A 136 -7.03 19.01 -31.48
CA ASP A 136 -6.55 19.88 -30.40
C ASP A 136 -5.54 19.12 -29.51
N SER A 137 -4.52 19.83 -29.01
CA SER A 137 -3.61 19.27 -28.00
C SER A 137 -4.33 19.07 -26.66
N LEU A 138 -3.75 18.28 -25.77
CA LEU A 138 -4.33 18.03 -24.44
C LEU A 138 -4.45 19.33 -23.63
N GLU A 139 -3.48 20.24 -23.78
CA GLU A 139 -3.50 21.57 -23.15
C GLU A 139 -4.63 22.45 -23.69
N MET A 140 -4.86 22.42 -25.02
CA MET A 140 -5.96 23.17 -25.63
C MET A 140 -7.33 22.63 -25.22
N LEU A 141 -7.45 21.31 -25.06
CA LEU A 141 -8.68 20.69 -24.55
C LEU A 141 -8.93 21.02 -23.08
N ALA A 142 -7.88 20.99 -22.24
CA ALA A 142 -7.99 21.34 -20.84
C ALA A 142 -8.48 22.78 -20.65
N ALA A 143 -7.97 23.73 -21.45
CA ALA A 143 -8.40 25.14 -21.42
C ALA A 143 -9.87 25.35 -21.83
N ARG A 144 -10.50 24.38 -22.51
CA ARG A 144 -11.92 24.43 -22.91
C ARG A 144 -12.86 23.83 -21.87
N LEU A 145 -12.32 23.11 -20.89
CA LEU A 145 -13.07 22.41 -19.83
C LEU A 145 -13.08 23.21 -18.50
N GLU A 146 -12.55 24.44 -18.50
CA GLU A 146 -12.57 25.38 -17.37
C GLU A 146 -13.83 26.28 -17.39
#